data_AF-A0A1I2YMN0-F1
#
_entry.id   AF-A0A1I2YMN0-F1
#
_cell.length_a   1.000
_cell.length_b   1.000
_cell.length_c   1.000
_cell.angle_alpha   90.00
_cell.angle_beta   90.00
_cell.angle_gamma   90.00
#
_symmetry.space_group_name_H-M   'P 1'
#
loop_
_entity.id
_entity.type
_entity.pdbx_description
1 polymer ?
#
loop_
_entity_poly.entity_id
_entity_poly.type
_entity_poly.pdbx_seq_one_letter_code
_entity_poly.pdbx_strand_id
1 'polypeptide(L)' 'MSDHWNLIIHNADKFWIIKEEGTSFKYVVMEKPVGLFGNGHPIEYYQAADNEEAIEKGLIIAKEHGLL' A
#
# COMPACT_ATOMS: atom_id res chain seq x y z
N MET A 1 1.93 18.66 -9.13
CA MET A 1 2.42 17.98 -7.92
C MET A 1 2.31 16.51 -8.24
N SER A 2 3.45 15.86 -8.48
CA SER A 2 3.48 14.57 -9.15
C SER A 2 3.03 13.47 -8.20
N ASP A 3 2.09 12.64 -8.64
CA ASP A 3 1.66 11.44 -7.92
C ASP A 3 2.83 10.45 -7.84
N HIS A 4 3.58 10.51 -6.74
CA HIS A 4 4.75 9.67 -6.52
C HIS A 4 4.38 8.23 -6.09
N TRP A 5 3.12 7.79 -6.17
CA TRP A 5 2.65 6.51 -5.62
C TRP A 5 2.08 5.60 -6.71
N ASN A 6 2.95 5.17 -7.64
CA ASN A 6 2.51 4.43 -8.84
C ASN A 6 2.94 2.97 -8.88
N LEU A 7 3.82 2.52 -7.97
CA LEU A 7 4.36 1.16 -8.02
C LEU A 7 3.64 0.24 -7.04
N ILE A 8 2.63 -0.47 -7.52
CA ILE A 8 1.94 -1.51 -6.73
C ILE A 8 2.88 -2.72 -6.59
N ILE A 9 3.34 -2.99 -5.36
CA ILE A 9 4.19 -4.15 -5.05
C ILE A 9 3.39 -5.34 -4.52
N HIS A 10 2.17 -5.11 -4.03
CA HIS A 10 1.25 -6.15 -3.61
C HIS A 10 -0.20 -5.78 -3.90
N ASN A 11 -0.97 -6.75 -4.36
CA ASN A 11 -2.38 -6.58 -4.74
C ASN A 11 -3.22 -7.68 -4.10
N ALA A 12 -3.88 -7.36 -2.98
CA ALA A 12 -4.78 -8.25 -2.25
C ALA A 12 -6.25 -7.87 -2.51
N ASP A 13 -7.22 -8.70 -2.13
CA ASP A 13 -8.64 -8.45 -2.47
C ASP A 13 -9.19 -7.12 -1.95
N LYS A 14 -8.79 -6.72 -0.74
CA LYS A 14 -9.30 -5.50 -0.07
C LYS A 14 -8.31 -4.34 -0.03
N PHE A 15 -7.04 -4.54 -0.40
CA PHE A 15 -6.02 -3.49 -0.29
C PHE A 15 -4.88 -3.64 -1.30
N TRP A 16 -4.11 -2.57 -1.46
CA TRP A 16 -2.87 -2.49 -2.21
C TRP A 16 -1.72 -2.11 -1.29
N ILE A 17 -0.53 -2.59 -1.61
CA ILE A 17 0.72 -2.02 -1.08
C ILE A 17 1.42 -1.32 -2.22
N ILE A 18 1.67 -0.02 -2.06
CA ILE A 18 2.24 0.83 -3.09
C ILE A 18 3.55 1.43 -2.59
N LYS A 19 4.56 1.44 -3.45
CA LYS A 19 5.87 2.05 -3.21
C LYS A 19 5.92 3.45 -3.81
N GLU A 20 6.59 4.37 -3.10
CA GLU A 20 6.88 5.71 -3.59
C GLU A 20 7.94 5.67 -4.70
N GLU A 21 7.62 6.22 -5.87
CA GLU A 21 8.52 6.41 -6.99
C GLU A 21 9.56 7.50 -6.67
N GLY A 22 10.84 7.13 -6.74
CA GLY A 22 11.96 8.03 -6.43
C GLY A 22 12.54 7.87 -5.02
N THR A 23 11.87 7.14 -4.12
CA THR A 23 12.40 6.80 -2.80
C THR A 23 12.48 5.28 -2.65
N SER A 24 13.66 4.75 -2.29
CA SER A 24 13.86 3.29 -2.25
C SER A 24 13.10 2.56 -1.12
N PHE A 25 12.56 3.30 -0.14
CA PHE A 25 12.17 2.73 1.16
C PHE A 25 10.77 3.13 1.68
N LYS A 26 9.98 3.92 0.95
CA LYS A 26 8.65 4.35 1.42
C LYS A 26 7.52 3.57 0.75
N TYR A 27 6.55 3.17 1.56
CA TYR A 27 5.39 2.39 1.16
C TYR A 27 4.12 2.91 1.80
N VAL A 28 2.98 2.60 1.19
CA VAL A 28 1.65 2.90 1.70
C VAL A 28 0.74 1.68 1.52
N VAL A 29 -0.02 1.35 2.55
CA VAL A 29 -1.15 0.42 2.43
C VAL A 29 -2.37 1.25 2.04
N MET A 30 -3.03 0.91 0.93
CA MET A 30 -4.25 1.57 0.49
C MET A 30 -5.42 0.60 0.47
N GLU A 31 -6.54 0.98 1.07
CA GLU A 31 -7.80 0.26 0.96
C GLU A 31 -8.32 0.37 -0.47
N LYS A 32 -8.76 -0.76 -1.03
CA LYS A 32 -9.39 -0.79 -2.35
C LYS A 32 -10.80 -0.23 -2.27
N PRO A 33 -11.21 0.59 -3.26
CA PRO A 33 -12.57 1.11 -3.31
C PRO A 33 -13.56 -0.02 -3.56
N VAL A 34 -14.67 -0.02 -2.83
CA VAL A 34 -15.80 -0.92 -3.07
C VAL A 34 -16.65 -0.34 -4.20
N GLY A 35 -16.19 -0.48 -5.44
CA GLY A 35 -16.90 -0.03 -6.65
C GLY A 35 -15.99 0.49 -7.76
N LEU A 36 -16.57 0.70 -8.95
CA LEU A 36 -15.84 1.09 -10.18
C LEU A 36 -15.35 2.56 -10.20
N PHE A 37 -15.77 3.39 -9.24
CA PHE A 37 -15.56 4.85 -9.28
C PHE A 37 -14.94 5.45 -8.00
N GLY A 38 -14.36 4.63 -7.12
CA GLY A 38 -13.61 5.13 -5.97
C GLY A 38 -12.12 5.23 -6.26
N ASN A 39 -11.45 6.19 -5.64
CA ASN A 39 -10.00 6.12 -5.47
C ASN A 39 -9.70 5.27 -4.23
N GLY A 40 -8.62 4.49 -4.24
CA GLY A 40 -8.19 3.79 -3.04
C GLY A 40 -7.87 4.78 -1.91
N HIS A 41 -8.12 4.41 -0.66
CA HIS A 41 -7.88 5.27 0.49
C HIS A 41 -6.58 4.86 1.18
N PRO A 42 -5.61 5.78 1.36
CA PRO A 42 -4.39 5.46 2.11
C PRO A 42 -4.75 5.19 3.57
N ILE A 43 -4.35 4.03 4.06
CA ILE A 43 -4.54 3.59 5.45
C ILE A 43 -3.34 4.06 6.27
N GLU A 44 -2.14 3.66 5.86
CA GLU A 44 -0.92 3.95 6.60
C GLU A 44 0.31 3.99 5.70
N TYR A 45 1.21 4.93 5.99
CA TYR A 45 2.51 5.10 5.34
C TYR A 45 3.60 4.54 6.24
N TYR A 46 4.51 3.76 5.67
CA TYR A 46 5.57 3.10 6.41
C TYR A 46 6.85 2.98 5.60
N GLN A 47 7.92 2.52 6.26
CA GLN A 47 9.21 2.28 5.63
C GLN A 47 9.65 0.82 5.76
N ALA A 48 10.30 0.33 4.71
CA ALA A 48 10.90 -0.99 4.64
C ALA A 48 12.17 -0.96 3.78
N ALA A 49 13.14 -1.82 4.09
CA ALA A 49 14.42 -1.90 3.41
C ALA A 49 14.29 -2.48 1.99
N ASP A 50 13.39 -3.44 1.82
CA ASP A 50 13.13 -4.12 0.55
C ASP A 50 11.63 -4.40 0.36
N ASN A 51 11.29 -5.01 -0.78
CA ASN A 51 9.89 -5.30 -1.11
C ASN A 51 9.31 -6.45 -0.26
N GLU A 52 10.13 -7.39 0.21
CA GLU A 52 9.66 -8.54 0.99
C GLU A 52 9.25 -8.09 2.39
N GLU A 53 10.12 -7.33 3.08
CA GLU A 53 9.81 -6.67 4.34
C GLU A 53 8.63 -5.71 4.18
N ALA A 54 8.53 -5.01 3.04
CA ALA A 54 7.41 -4.12 2.77
C ALA A 54 6.09 -4.89 2.72
N ILE A 55 6.07 -6.05 2.07
CA ILE A 55 4.88 -6.90 2.00
C ILE A 55 4.51 -7.39 3.40
N GLU A 56 5.45 -7.96 4.16
CA GLU A 56 5.18 -8.47 5.50
C GLU A 56 4.60 -7.40 6.43
N LYS A 57 5.24 -6.22 6.49
CA LYS A 57 4.75 -5.08 7.27
C LYS A 57 3.39 -4.61 6.79
N GLY A 58 3.18 -4.51 5.48
CA GLY A 58 1.91 -4.10 4.92
C GLY A 58 0.78 -5.10 5.20
N LEU A 59 1.08 -6.41 5.24
CA LEU A 59 0.12 -7.43 5.66
C LEU A 59 -0.23 -7.30 7.15
N ILE A 60 0.74 -7.00 8.02
CA ILE A 60 0.48 -6.77 9.45
C ILE A 60 -0.45 -5.56 9.63
N ILE A 61 -0.14 -4.44 8.98
CA ILE A 61 -0.98 -3.23 9.00
C ILE A 61 -2.38 -3.55 8.48
N ALA A 62 -2.49 -4.22 7.32
CA ALA A 62 -3.79 -4.60 6.76
C ALA A 62 -4.61 -5.48 7.73
N LYS A 63 -3.95 -6.38 8.47
CA LYS A 63 -4.60 -7.23 9.47
C LYS A 63 -5.10 -6.43 10.67
N GLU A 64 -4.32 -5.48 11.17
CA GLU A 64 -4.70 -4.60 12.27
C GLU A 64 -5.91 -3.72 11.91
N HIS A 65 -6.07 -3.40 10.63
CA HIS A 65 -7.20 -2.64 10.08
C HIS A 65 -8.38 -3.51 9.61
N GLY A 66 -8.34 -4.84 9.74
CA GLY A 66 -9.45 -5.73 9.37
C GLY A 66 -9.63 -5.97 7.87
N LEU A 67 -8.56 -5.80 7.10
CA LEU A 67 -8.54 -5.95 5.63
C LEU A 67 -8.03 -7.31 5.15
N LEU A 68 -7.67 -8.19 6.08
CA LEU A 68 -7.34 -9.61 5.86
C LEU A 68 -8.44 -10.52 6.36
#